data_AF-A0A524EUG5-F1
#
_entry.id   AF-A0A524EUG5-F1
#
_cell.length_a   1.000
_cell.length_b   1.000
_cell.length_c   1.000
_cell.angle_alpha   90.00
_cell.angle_beta   90.00
_cell.angle_gamma   90.00
#
_symmetry.space_group_name_H-M   'P 1'
#
loop_
_entity.id
_entity.type
_entity.pdbx_description
1 polymer ?
#
loop_
_entity_poly.entity_id
_entity_poly.type
_entity_poly.pdbx_seq_one_letter_code
_entity_poly.pdbx_strand_id
1 'polypeptide(L)'
;MKDTEEFELQDVDLFAEYLEFQMLPQMVVSAAQATLPGIGKAEWTDVKFKLDLDYPGKIQTIEFVRSKGKRAVIGGEVVPPFYNFLGLDKRNPNPPLVTYDVFDMGAKMMLPKPIKEEYGDVLSDPAEWAKFAVEKFGAQCVTFHSLEIDPGMGDAPVSQSVKYLEDILQAVDVPVIIGCSGNKKKDKELFEATAPITESDVLMLSAADKATWEDVIPLAVKYDHNCLLWTSLDLNNQIKMNKDALELGLPRNRIVMDPTCATLGYGMEYSFSIYQRMRVAGLLGEEDLAYPISGGTTNAWGAREAWMSEKQVPEWGLRQYRGPIWEV
;
A
#
# COMPACT_ATOMS: atom_id res chain seq x y z
N MET A 1 1.27 -69.39 -28.82
CA MET A 1 1.27 -69.40 -27.35
C MET A 1 0.01 -68.68 -26.92
N LYS A 2 -1.00 -69.41 -26.46
CA LYS A 2 -2.36 -68.85 -26.30
C LYS A 2 -2.68 -68.33 -24.91
N ASP A 3 -1.90 -68.70 -23.89
CA ASP A 3 -2.05 -68.22 -22.52
C ASP A 3 -0.66 -68.17 -21.88
N THR A 4 0.15 -67.17 -22.21
CA THR A 4 1.50 -67.03 -21.66
C THR A 4 1.70 -65.57 -21.27
N GLU A 5 1.64 -65.29 -19.97
CA GLU A 5 1.73 -63.93 -19.41
C GLU A 5 3.20 -63.49 -19.18
N GLU A 6 4.15 -64.43 -19.14
CA GLU A 6 5.58 -64.13 -18.90
C GLU A 6 6.48 -65.04 -19.73
N PHE A 7 7.62 -64.52 -20.19
CA PHE A 7 8.63 -65.24 -20.95
C PHE A 7 10.02 -64.98 -20.35
N GLU A 8 10.66 -66.03 -19.83
CA GLU A 8 11.98 -65.96 -19.19
C GLU A 8 13.00 -66.79 -19.98
N LEU A 9 14.18 -66.23 -20.25
CA LEU A 9 15.30 -66.89 -20.93
C LEU A 9 16.45 -67.09 -19.94
N GLN A 10 16.84 -68.34 -19.70
CA GLN A 10 17.98 -68.68 -18.86
C GLN A 10 19.07 -69.40 -19.67
N ASP A 11 20.33 -69.03 -19.43
CA ASP A 11 21.56 -69.56 -20.05
C ASP A 11 21.60 -69.51 -21.59
N VAL A 12 21.36 -68.32 -22.17
CA VAL A 12 21.47 -68.09 -23.62
C VAL A 12 22.47 -66.99 -23.98
N ASP A 13 23.32 -67.27 -24.97
CA ASP A 13 24.20 -66.27 -25.60
C ASP A 13 23.59 -65.79 -26.93
N LEU A 14 23.26 -64.51 -26.99
CA LEU A 14 22.49 -63.89 -28.08
C LEU A 14 23.33 -62.82 -28.79
N PHE A 15 23.68 -63.06 -30.06
CA PHE A 15 24.43 -62.12 -30.88
C PHE A 15 23.57 -61.62 -32.05
N ALA A 16 23.07 -60.39 -31.93
CA ALA A 16 22.28 -59.71 -32.96
C ALA A 16 22.53 -58.19 -32.92
N GLU A 17 22.47 -57.51 -34.07
CA GLU A 17 22.55 -56.04 -34.11
C GLU A 17 21.23 -55.36 -33.74
N TYR A 18 20.08 -56.05 -33.91
CA TYR A 18 18.78 -55.60 -33.45
C TYR A 18 17.83 -56.80 -33.23
N LEU A 19 17.06 -56.77 -32.14
CA LEU A 19 16.09 -57.81 -31.80
C LEU A 19 14.76 -57.16 -31.40
N GLU A 20 13.67 -57.57 -32.06
CA GLU A 20 12.32 -57.07 -31.82
C GLU A 20 11.35 -58.23 -31.63
N PHE A 21 10.52 -58.15 -30.60
CA PHE A 21 9.46 -59.11 -30.32
C PHE A 21 8.11 -58.48 -30.63
N GLN A 22 7.38 -59.07 -31.58
CA GLN A 22 6.06 -58.60 -31.97
C GLN A 22 4.99 -59.59 -31.53
N MET A 23 4.23 -59.23 -30.50
CA MET A 23 3.04 -59.96 -30.09
C MET A 23 1.81 -59.31 -30.73
N LEU A 24 1.20 -60.00 -31.69
CA LEU A 24 -0.07 -59.57 -32.26
C LEU A 24 -1.21 -59.96 -31.32
N PRO A 25 -2.04 -59.01 -30.85
CA PRO A 25 -3.19 -59.36 -30.04
C PRO A 25 -4.18 -60.16 -30.89
N GLN A 26 -4.47 -61.40 -30.50
CA GLN A 26 -5.64 -62.09 -31.03
C GLN A 26 -6.87 -61.40 -30.46
N MET A 27 -7.72 -60.85 -31.33
CA MET A 27 -9.06 -60.42 -30.95
C MET A 27 -9.85 -61.62 -30.43
N VAL A 28 -9.97 -61.73 -29.11
CA VAL A 28 -11.02 -62.53 -28.49
C VAL A 28 -12.32 -61.75 -28.71
N VAL A 29 -13.12 -62.18 -29.67
CA VAL A 29 -14.51 -61.70 -29.79
C VAL A 29 -15.29 -62.39 -28.67
N SER A 30 -15.21 -61.83 -27.46
CA SER A 30 -16.18 -62.18 -26.43
C SER A 30 -17.49 -61.48 -26.80
N ALA A 31 -18.56 -62.26 -26.95
CA ALA A 31 -19.91 -61.74 -27.01
C ALA A 31 -20.31 -61.26 -25.61
N ALA A 32 -19.70 -60.15 -25.18
CA ALA A 32 -20.18 -59.35 -24.07
C ALA A 32 -20.71 -58.05 -24.65
N GLN A 33 -22.00 -58.03 -25.00
CA GLN A 33 -22.75 -56.79 -25.01
C GLN A 33 -22.83 -56.28 -23.56
N ALA A 34 -21.72 -55.78 -23.03
CA ALA A 34 -21.79 -54.77 -22.00
C ALA A 34 -22.25 -53.51 -22.71
N THR A 35 -23.54 -53.20 -22.61
CA THR A 35 -24.02 -51.86 -22.88
C THR A 35 -23.22 -50.93 -21.97
N LEU A 36 -22.19 -50.27 -22.52
CA LEU A 36 -21.66 -49.06 -21.92
C LEU A 36 -22.90 -48.18 -21.70
N PRO A 37 -23.18 -47.73 -20.47
CA PRO A 37 -24.29 -46.81 -20.26
C PRO A 37 -24.02 -45.65 -21.22
N GLY A 38 -24.90 -45.50 -22.21
CA GLY A 38 -24.71 -44.49 -23.23
C GLY A 38 -24.50 -43.20 -22.50
N ILE A 39 -23.36 -42.53 -22.76
CA ILE A 39 -23.19 -41.16 -22.30
C ILE A 39 -24.33 -40.42 -22.98
N GLY A 40 -25.41 -40.17 -22.23
CA GLY A 40 -26.59 -39.47 -22.73
C GLY A 40 -26.13 -38.16 -23.35
N LYS A 41 -26.97 -37.57 -24.21
CA LYS A 41 -26.68 -36.23 -24.75
C LYS A 41 -26.27 -35.34 -23.57
N ALA A 42 -25.13 -34.67 -23.69
CA ALA A 42 -24.70 -33.72 -22.68
C ALA A 42 -25.78 -32.61 -22.61
N GLU A 43 -26.57 -32.63 -21.55
CA GLU A 43 -27.55 -31.60 -21.27
C GLU A 43 -26.88 -30.56 -20.38
N TRP A 44 -27.02 -29.29 -20.76
CA TRP A 44 -26.53 -28.19 -19.95
C TRP A 44 -27.35 -28.12 -18.66
N THR A 45 -26.69 -28.21 -17.51
CA THR A 45 -27.33 -27.92 -16.23
C THR A 45 -27.53 -26.41 -16.14
N ASP A 46 -28.79 -25.97 -16.10
CA ASP A 46 -29.12 -24.59 -15.77
C ASP A 46 -28.73 -24.31 -14.31
N VAL A 47 -27.55 -23.72 -14.13
CA VAL A 47 -27.06 -23.24 -12.83
C VAL A 47 -27.19 -21.73 -12.80
N LYS A 48 -28.00 -21.21 -11.88
CA LYS A 48 -27.98 -19.77 -11.58
C LYS A 48 -26.65 -19.45 -10.91
N PHE A 49 -25.84 -18.62 -11.54
CA PHE A 49 -24.65 -18.06 -10.91
C PHE A 49 -25.06 -17.30 -9.64
N LYS A 50 -24.61 -17.79 -8.48
CA LYS A 50 -24.72 -17.12 -7.18
C LYS A 50 -23.33 -17.02 -6.60
N LEU A 51 -22.95 -15.81 -6.20
CA LEU A 51 -21.70 -15.56 -5.49
C LEU A 51 -22.03 -15.31 -4.01
N ASP A 52 -21.61 -16.25 -3.15
CA ASP A 52 -21.80 -16.15 -1.71
C ASP A 52 -20.48 -15.77 -1.06
N LEU A 53 -20.15 -14.47 -1.13
CA LEU A 53 -18.98 -13.89 -0.49
C LEU A 53 -19.45 -13.01 0.65
N ASP A 54 -18.93 -13.31 1.85
CA ASP A 54 -19.20 -12.56 3.06
C ASP A 54 -17.89 -12.13 3.72
N TYR A 55 -17.87 -10.89 4.19
CA TYR A 55 -16.73 -10.26 4.84
C TYR A 55 -17.21 -9.73 6.19
N PRO A 56 -16.99 -10.46 7.29
CA PRO A 56 -17.54 -10.10 8.59
C PRO A 56 -16.83 -8.90 9.24
N GLY A 57 -15.62 -8.59 8.78
CA GLY A 57 -14.81 -7.49 9.29
C GLY A 57 -15.13 -6.15 8.64
N LYS A 58 -14.82 -5.07 9.36
CA LYS A 58 -14.90 -3.70 8.86
C LYS A 58 -13.64 -2.96 9.20
N ILE A 59 -13.10 -2.26 8.21
CA ILE A 59 -11.93 -1.42 8.37
C ILE A 59 -12.33 -0.15 9.12
N GLN A 60 -11.53 0.27 10.10
CA GLN A 60 -11.79 1.48 10.86
C GLN A 60 -11.94 2.69 9.94
N THR A 61 -12.89 3.57 10.30
CA THR A 61 -13.06 4.85 9.65
C THR A 61 -12.27 5.89 10.42
N ILE A 62 -11.42 6.65 9.71
CA ILE A 62 -10.54 7.65 10.31
C ILE A 62 -10.85 9.00 9.67
N GLU A 63 -11.05 10.00 10.52
CA GLU A 63 -11.33 11.36 10.12
C GLU A 63 -10.12 12.25 10.38
N PHE A 64 -9.81 13.10 9.40
CA PHE A 64 -8.88 14.21 9.51
C PHE A 64 -9.71 15.48 9.50
N VAL A 65 -9.59 16.32 10.52
CA VAL A 65 -10.52 17.43 10.75
C VAL A 65 -9.75 18.72 10.97
N ARG A 66 -10.03 19.75 10.16
CA ARG A 66 -9.69 21.13 10.47
C ARG A 66 -10.87 21.79 11.17
N SER A 67 -10.66 22.26 12.40
CA SER A 67 -11.65 22.98 13.22
C SER A 67 -12.34 24.13 12.50
N LYS A 68 -11.60 24.85 11.65
CA LYS A 68 -12.07 26.00 10.86
C LYS A 68 -12.02 25.73 9.35
N GLY A 69 -12.09 24.47 8.94
CA GLY A 69 -11.89 24.11 7.54
C GLY A 69 -12.65 22.85 7.13
N LYS A 70 -12.04 22.11 6.21
CA LYS A 70 -12.57 20.88 5.64
C LYS A 70 -12.19 19.68 6.49
N ARG A 71 -12.84 18.57 6.18
CA ARG A 71 -12.52 17.24 6.71
C ARG A 71 -12.22 16.28 5.56
N ALA A 72 -11.37 15.30 5.83
CA ALA A 72 -11.16 14.14 4.98
C ALA A 72 -11.45 12.88 5.77
N VAL A 73 -11.96 11.84 5.11
CA VAL A 73 -12.33 10.57 5.75
C VAL A 73 -11.76 9.43 4.93
N ILE A 74 -11.10 8.49 5.58
CA ILE A 74 -10.60 7.25 4.98
C ILE A 74 -11.17 6.03 5.70
N GLY A 75 -11.04 4.87 5.07
CA GLY A 75 -11.44 3.61 5.68
C GLY A 75 -12.94 3.35 5.60
N GLY A 76 -13.45 2.51 6.50
CA GLY A 76 -14.86 2.09 6.50
C GLY A 76 -15.19 1.01 5.48
N GLU A 77 -14.19 0.44 4.80
CA GLU A 77 -14.40 -0.63 3.84
C GLU A 77 -14.96 -1.89 4.51
N VAL A 78 -15.91 -2.52 3.82
CA VAL A 78 -16.58 -3.77 4.23
C VAL A 78 -16.44 -4.86 3.16
N VAL A 79 -15.84 -4.53 2.02
CA VAL A 79 -15.47 -5.44 0.94
C VAL A 79 -14.12 -5.05 0.36
N PRO A 80 -13.43 -5.92 -0.40
CA PRO A 80 -12.19 -5.55 -1.08
C PRO A 80 -12.37 -4.37 -2.05
N PRO A 81 -11.27 -3.67 -2.40
CA PRO A 81 -11.34 -2.50 -3.28
C PRO A 81 -12.10 -2.78 -4.58
N PHE A 82 -13.10 -1.92 -4.86
CA PHE A 82 -13.90 -1.93 -6.08
C PHE A 82 -14.78 -3.18 -6.33
N TYR A 83 -15.12 -3.94 -5.28
CA TYR A 83 -16.04 -5.10 -5.36
C TYR A 83 -17.53 -4.70 -5.46
N ASN A 84 -17.84 -3.71 -6.32
CA ASN A 84 -19.20 -3.18 -6.51
C ASN A 84 -20.16 -4.22 -7.13
N PHE A 85 -19.64 -5.32 -7.69
CA PHE A 85 -20.45 -6.42 -8.23
C PHE A 85 -21.20 -7.21 -7.15
N LEU A 86 -20.86 -7.02 -5.86
CA LEU A 86 -21.56 -7.62 -4.73
C LEU A 86 -22.84 -6.87 -4.31
N GLY A 87 -23.12 -5.73 -4.93
CA GLY A 87 -24.26 -4.87 -4.60
C GLY A 87 -23.81 -3.46 -4.21
N LEU A 88 -24.62 -2.45 -4.57
CA LEU A 88 -24.33 -1.05 -4.24
C LEU A 88 -24.49 -0.74 -2.75
N ASP A 89 -25.26 -1.55 -2.03
CA ASP A 89 -25.42 -1.52 -0.58
C ASP A 89 -24.15 -1.94 0.18
N LYS A 90 -23.31 -2.79 -0.44
CA LYS A 90 -21.99 -3.20 0.08
C LYS A 90 -20.83 -2.34 -0.44
N ARG A 91 -21.13 -1.25 -1.16
CA ARG A 91 -20.10 -0.35 -1.69
C ARG A 91 -19.33 0.31 -0.55
N ASN A 92 -17.99 0.25 -0.63
CA ASN A 92 -17.13 0.93 0.32
C ASN A 92 -17.41 2.45 0.36
N PRO A 93 -17.52 3.06 1.55
CA PRO A 93 -18.10 4.39 1.71
C PRO A 93 -17.16 5.53 1.29
N ASN A 94 -15.86 5.36 1.50
CA ASN A 94 -14.86 6.41 1.28
C ASN A 94 -13.89 5.99 0.17
N PRO A 95 -13.59 6.86 -0.81
CA PRO A 95 -12.51 6.62 -1.76
C PRO A 95 -11.12 6.74 -1.09
N PRO A 96 -10.05 6.24 -1.73
CA PRO A 96 -8.69 6.55 -1.29
C PRO A 96 -8.45 8.06 -1.24
N LEU A 97 -7.76 8.53 -0.20
CA LEU A 97 -7.33 9.92 -0.06
C LEU A 97 -5.92 10.08 -0.63
N VAL A 98 -5.75 11.01 -1.57
CA VAL A 98 -4.43 11.40 -2.10
C VAL A 98 -3.98 12.67 -1.40
N THR A 99 -2.77 12.65 -0.87
CA THR A 99 -2.14 13.80 -0.20
C THR A 99 -0.98 14.33 -1.02
N TYR A 100 -0.79 15.65 -0.99
CA TYR A 100 0.31 16.30 -1.72
C TYR A 100 1.44 16.66 -0.77
N ASP A 101 2.66 16.25 -1.10
CA ASP A 101 3.84 16.53 -0.29
C ASP A 101 4.29 17.99 -0.44
N VAL A 102 4.60 18.62 0.69
CA VAL A 102 5.22 19.93 0.82
C VAL A 102 6.43 19.77 1.73
N PHE A 103 7.59 20.24 1.29
CA PHE A 103 8.85 20.07 2.02
C PHE A 103 9.37 21.41 2.53
N ASP A 104 9.85 21.44 3.77
CA ASP A 104 10.48 22.63 4.38
C ASP A 104 11.77 23.09 3.67
N MET A 105 12.51 22.15 3.07
CA MET A 105 13.68 22.42 2.22
C MET A 105 13.34 23.22 0.96
N GLY A 106 12.09 23.15 0.52
CA GLY A 106 11.59 23.89 -0.64
C GLY A 106 12.47 23.77 -1.88
N ALA A 107 12.84 24.92 -2.46
CA ALA A 107 13.68 25.00 -3.65
C ALA A 107 15.11 24.44 -3.47
N LYS A 108 15.60 24.28 -2.22
CA LYS A 108 16.90 23.66 -1.94
C LYS A 108 16.86 22.15 -2.18
N MET A 109 15.69 21.54 -2.16
CA MET A 109 15.53 20.11 -2.37
C MET A 109 15.92 19.71 -3.80
N MET A 110 16.62 18.58 -3.92
CA MET A 110 17.01 18.01 -5.21
C MET A 110 15.86 17.24 -5.87
N LEU A 111 14.75 17.95 -6.13
CA LEU A 111 13.60 17.37 -6.82
C LEU A 111 13.87 17.15 -8.32
N PRO A 112 13.31 16.09 -8.92
CA PRO A 112 13.31 15.86 -10.36
C PRO A 112 12.75 17.06 -11.14
N LYS A 113 13.31 17.32 -12.33
CA LYS A 113 12.93 18.48 -13.16
C LYS A 113 11.42 18.59 -13.43
N PRO A 114 10.69 17.50 -13.76
CA PRO A 114 9.24 17.59 -13.99
C PRO A 114 8.48 18.15 -12.78
N ILE A 115 8.84 17.73 -11.57
CA ILE A 115 8.26 18.26 -10.33
C ILE A 115 8.62 19.75 -10.18
N LYS A 116 9.89 20.10 -10.42
CA LYS A 116 10.36 21.48 -10.31
C LYS A 116 9.64 22.44 -11.25
N GLU A 117 9.39 22.01 -12.49
CA GLU A 117 8.68 22.79 -13.50
C GLU A 117 7.20 22.98 -13.15
N GLU A 118 6.58 21.98 -12.54
CA GLU A 118 5.15 22.02 -12.21
C GLU A 118 4.83 23.01 -11.08
N TYR A 119 5.67 23.03 -10.04
CA TYR A 119 5.50 23.93 -8.90
C TYR A 119 6.21 25.28 -9.07
N GLY A 120 7.28 25.36 -9.85
CA GLY A 120 7.94 26.63 -10.18
C GLY A 120 8.33 27.43 -8.93
N ASP A 121 7.90 28.69 -8.88
CA ASP A 121 8.32 29.65 -7.86
C ASP A 121 7.79 29.33 -6.45
N VAL A 122 6.65 28.63 -6.35
CA VAL A 122 6.05 28.31 -5.04
C VAL A 122 6.86 27.28 -4.25
N LEU A 123 7.80 26.56 -4.88
CA LEU A 123 8.68 25.62 -4.17
C LEU A 123 9.49 26.28 -3.06
N SER A 124 9.73 27.58 -3.14
CA SER A 124 10.52 28.29 -2.13
C SER A 124 9.73 28.66 -0.86
N ASP A 125 8.40 28.52 -0.90
CA ASP A 125 7.50 28.90 0.20
C ASP A 125 6.52 27.74 0.49
N PRO A 126 6.69 27.01 1.60
CA PRO A 126 5.83 25.88 1.94
C PRO A 126 4.33 26.22 2.02
N ALA A 127 3.97 27.43 2.43
CA ALA A 127 2.57 27.83 2.56
C ALA A 127 1.95 28.09 1.18
N GLU A 128 2.65 28.82 0.30
CA GLU A 128 2.22 29.01 -1.09
C GLU A 128 2.24 27.70 -1.89
N TRP A 129 3.17 26.79 -1.60
CA TRP A 129 3.18 25.44 -2.17
C TRP A 129 1.93 24.66 -1.76
N ALA A 130 1.63 24.59 -0.46
CA ALA A 130 0.42 23.91 0.03
C ALA A 130 -0.84 24.48 -0.61
N LYS A 131 -0.95 25.81 -0.67
CA LYS A 131 -2.06 26.52 -1.30
C LYS A 131 -2.18 26.22 -2.79
N PHE A 132 -1.06 26.23 -3.52
CA PHE A 132 -1.03 25.86 -4.92
C PHE A 132 -1.53 24.43 -5.15
N ALA A 133 -1.14 23.48 -4.29
CA ALA A 133 -1.62 22.10 -4.40
C ALA A 133 -3.15 22.00 -4.20
N VAL A 134 -3.71 22.75 -3.26
CA VAL A 134 -5.16 22.81 -3.03
C VAL A 134 -5.89 23.49 -4.20
N GLU A 135 -5.43 24.65 -4.65
CA GLU A 135 -6.10 25.46 -5.67
C GLU A 135 -5.99 24.85 -7.08
N LYS A 136 -4.81 24.33 -7.44
CA LYS A 136 -4.54 23.81 -8.79
C LYS A 136 -4.93 22.34 -8.94
N PHE A 137 -4.61 21.50 -7.95
CA PHE A 137 -4.81 20.05 -8.05
C PHE A 137 -6.04 19.54 -7.29
N GLY A 138 -6.67 20.39 -6.47
CA GLY A 138 -7.82 19.98 -5.66
C GLY A 138 -7.41 19.08 -4.49
N ALA A 139 -6.18 19.23 -3.97
CA ALA A 139 -5.70 18.47 -2.83
C ALA A 139 -6.72 18.54 -1.68
N GLN A 140 -7.17 17.37 -1.20
CA GLN A 140 -8.11 17.27 -0.08
C GLN A 140 -7.40 17.13 1.28
N CYS A 141 -6.09 16.93 1.24
CA CYS A 141 -5.19 16.84 2.38
C CYS A 141 -3.75 17.11 1.87
N VAL A 142 -2.91 17.69 2.72
CA VAL A 142 -1.50 18.00 2.42
C VAL A 142 -0.61 17.27 3.42
N THR A 143 0.57 16.81 3.00
CA THR A 143 1.59 16.28 3.90
C THR A 143 2.75 17.25 3.98
N PHE A 144 2.99 17.82 5.15
CA PHE A 144 4.13 18.71 5.38
C PHE A 144 5.30 17.91 5.97
N HIS A 145 6.41 17.81 5.24
CA HIS A 145 7.61 17.11 5.66
C HIS A 145 8.66 18.08 6.20
N SER A 146 9.03 17.89 7.47
CA SER A 146 10.08 18.66 8.15
C SER A 146 11.44 17.99 7.99
N LEU A 147 12.06 18.07 6.81
CA LEU A 147 13.34 17.40 6.52
C LEU A 147 14.57 18.21 6.99
N GLU A 148 14.50 19.54 7.03
CA GLU A 148 15.65 20.38 7.41
C GLU A 148 16.09 20.17 8.87
N ILE A 149 15.22 19.66 9.75
CA ILE A 149 15.54 19.42 11.17
C ILE A 149 16.57 18.30 11.38
N ASP A 150 16.75 17.41 10.39
CA ASP A 150 17.73 16.33 10.48
C ASP A 150 19.16 16.93 10.51
N PRO A 151 19.99 16.60 11.51
CA PRO A 151 21.40 17.02 11.53
C PRO A 151 22.22 16.57 10.32
N GLY A 152 21.80 15.48 9.65
CA GLY A 152 22.39 15.01 8.40
C GLY A 152 21.97 15.81 7.16
N MET A 153 20.95 16.67 7.29
CA MET A 153 20.46 17.55 6.23
C MET A 153 20.81 19.00 6.54
N GLY A 154 19.99 19.70 7.32
CA GLY A 154 20.13 21.13 7.60
C GLY A 154 20.43 21.48 9.06
N ASP A 155 20.17 20.55 10.00
CA ASP A 155 20.12 20.80 11.45
C ASP A 155 19.33 22.08 11.83
N ALA A 156 18.23 22.33 11.11
CA ALA A 156 17.36 23.46 11.42
C ALA A 156 16.75 23.31 12.82
N PRO A 157 16.49 24.43 13.51
CA PRO A 157 15.74 24.37 14.76
C PRO A 157 14.28 23.97 14.49
N VAL A 158 13.71 23.13 15.36
CA VAL A 158 12.31 22.69 15.27
C VAL A 158 11.32 23.87 15.21
N SER A 159 11.66 25.01 15.83
CA SER A 159 10.84 26.23 15.75
C SER A 159 10.62 26.75 14.33
N GLN A 160 11.52 26.43 13.39
CA GLN A 160 11.34 26.76 11.97
C GLN A 160 10.21 25.92 11.35
N SER A 161 10.21 24.60 11.58
CA SER A 161 9.15 23.70 11.12
C SER A 161 7.80 24.01 11.76
N VAL A 162 7.79 24.40 13.03
CA VAL A 162 6.58 24.91 13.71
C VAL A 162 6.01 26.11 12.98
N LYS A 163 6.85 27.10 12.65
CA LYS A 163 6.40 28.29 11.91
C LYS A 163 5.85 27.92 10.52
N TYR A 164 6.54 27.05 9.78
CA TYR A 164 6.03 26.60 8.48
C TYR A 164 4.70 25.87 8.58
N LEU A 165 4.51 25.03 9.61
CA LEU A 165 3.22 24.40 9.86
C LEU A 165 2.14 25.44 10.15
N GLU A 166 2.40 26.44 10.99
CA GLU A 166 1.46 27.54 11.27
C GLU A 166 1.09 28.30 9.99
N ASP A 167 2.08 28.66 9.17
CA ASP A 167 1.89 29.38 7.90
C ASP A 167 1.05 28.54 6.91
N ILE A 168 1.33 27.23 6.79
CA ILE A 168 0.55 26.30 5.97
C ILE A 168 -0.90 26.22 6.46
N LEU A 169 -1.11 26.05 7.78
CA LEU A 169 -2.45 25.94 8.37
C LEU A 169 -3.28 27.22 8.19
N GLN A 170 -2.64 28.39 8.03
CA GLN A 170 -3.30 29.64 7.66
C GLN A 170 -3.59 29.73 6.16
N ALA A 171 -2.71 29.18 5.32
CA ALA A 171 -2.83 29.24 3.87
C ALA A 171 -3.88 28.26 3.30
N VAL A 172 -4.13 27.12 3.97
CA VAL A 172 -5.08 26.10 3.50
C VAL A 172 -6.16 25.74 4.51
N ASP A 173 -7.34 25.38 4.00
CA ASP A 173 -8.48 24.93 4.79
C ASP A 173 -8.60 23.40 4.89
N VAL A 174 -7.74 22.64 4.20
CA VAL A 174 -7.71 21.17 4.24
C VAL A 174 -6.87 20.63 5.39
N PRO A 175 -7.10 19.38 5.84
CA PRO A 175 -6.23 18.74 6.82
C PRO A 175 -4.77 18.65 6.36
N VAL A 176 -3.86 18.64 7.34
CA VAL A 176 -2.41 18.52 7.14
C VAL A 176 -1.89 17.31 7.91
N ILE A 177 -1.10 16.46 7.26
CA ILE A 177 -0.30 15.41 7.90
C ILE A 177 1.04 16.02 8.28
N ILE A 178 1.45 15.84 9.53
CA ILE A 178 2.72 16.33 10.07
C ILE A 178 3.77 15.25 9.85
N GLY A 179 4.51 15.38 8.76
CA GLY A 179 5.62 14.51 8.35
C GLY A 179 6.93 14.90 9.04
N CYS A 180 7.62 13.91 9.60
CA CYS A 180 8.91 14.08 10.26
C CYS A 180 10.11 13.82 9.31
N SER A 181 11.32 13.91 9.85
CA SER A 181 12.57 13.70 9.10
C SER A 181 13.02 12.24 9.03
N GLY A 182 12.59 11.43 10.00
CA GLY A 182 13.11 10.08 10.26
C GLY A 182 14.21 10.04 11.33
N ASN A 183 14.72 11.19 11.77
CA ASN A 183 15.68 11.30 12.86
C ASN A 183 14.98 11.17 14.22
N LYS A 184 15.22 10.07 14.94
CA LYS A 184 14.44 9.69 16.15
C LYS A 184 14.36 10.77 17.22
N LYS A 185 15.45 11.50 17.46
CA LYS A 185 15.49 12.56 18.48
C LYS A 185 14.73 13.80 18.00
N LYS A 186 15.01 14.27 16.79
CA LYS A 186 14.40 15.48 16.24
C LYS A 186 12.92 15.29 15.93
N ASP A 187 12.51 14.10 15.51
CA ASP A 187 11.11 13.77 15.25
C ASP A 187 10.29 13.85 16.54
N LYS A 188 10.83 13.37 17.67
CA LYS A 188 10.20 13.57 18.99
C LYS A 188 10.06 15.04 19.33
N GLU A 189 11.15 15.82 19.23
CA GLU A 189 11.14 17.26 19.49
C GLU A 189 10.13 18.01 18.59
N LEU A 190 10.02 17.60 17.32
CA LEU A 190 9.04 18.12 16.36
C LEU A 190 7.60 17.86 16.82
N PHE A 191 7.27 16.61 17.17
CA PHE A 191 5.91 16.27 17.59
C PHE A 191 5.54 16.86 18.95
N GLU A 192 6.49 16.95 19.88
CA GLU A 192 6.29 17.66 21.16
C GLU A 192 5.95 19.14 20.97
N ALA A 193 6.49 19.78 19.92
CA ALA A 193 6.25 21.18 19.60
C ALA A 193 4.99 21.41 18.76
N THR A 194 4.68 20.50 17.82
CA THR A 194 3.62 20.69 16.82
C THR A 194 2.25 20.17 17.26
N ALA A 195 2.18 19.08 18.02
CA ALA A 195 0.90 18.53 18.48
C ALA A 195 0.10 19.49 19.40
N PRO A 196 0.71 20.21 20.38
CA PRO A 196 -0.04 21.12 21.23
C PRO A 196 -0.63 22.32 20.48
N ILE A 197 0.10 22.87 19.50
CA ILE A 197 -0.36 24.05 18.75
C ILE A 197 -1.45 23.71 17.72
N THR A 198 -1.66 22.42 17.45
CA THR A 198 -2.68 21.91 16.53
C THR A 198 -3.81 21.18 17.24
N GLU A 199 -3.92 21.25 18.57
CA GLU A 199 -4.90 20.52 19.39
C GLU A 199 -6.37 20.84 19.07
N SER A 200 -6.64 21.97 18.40
CA SER A 200 -8.00 22.29 17.92
C SER A 200 -8.45 21.39 16.77
N ASP A 201 -7.51 20.73 16.09
CA ASP A 201 -7.72 19.92 14.90
C ASP A 201 -7.46 18.44 15.18
N VAL A 202 -7.91 17.58 14.27
CA VAL A 202 -7.57 16.16 14.26
C VAL A 202 -6.69 15.92 13.03
N LEU A 203 -5.38 16.13 13.20
CA LEU A 203 -4.38 15.92 12.16
C LEU A 203 -3.76 14.52 12.28
N MET A 204 -2.62 14.28 11.64
CA MET A 204 -1.89 13.01 11.79
C MET A 204 -0.41 13.24 12.06
N LEU A 205 0.13 12.56 13.06
CA LEU A 205 1.58 12.46 13.29
C LEU A 205 2.14 11.34 12.41
N SER A 206 3.02 11.69 11.47
CA SER A 206 3.62 10.78 10.50
C SER A 206 5.15 10.82 10.65
N ALA A 207 5.79 9.88 11.36
CA ALA A 207 5.25 8.60 11.82
C ALA A 207 5.84 8.14 13.17
N ALA A 208 5.12 7.24 13.82
CA ALA A 208 5.65 6.40 14.90
C ALA A 208 6.25 5.12 14.29
N ASP A 209 7.51 4.81 14.63
CA ASP A 209 8.15 3.54 14.26
C ASP A 209 8.60 2.75 15.49
N LYS A 210 9.24 1.60 15.27
CA LYS A 210 9.68 0.69 16.35
C LYS A 210 10.59 1.35 17.40
N ALA A 211 11.31 2.42 17.06
CA ALA A 211 12.20 3.14 17.96
C ALA A 211 11.53 4.35 18.63
N THR A 212 10.45 4.91 18.08
CA THR A 212 9.82 6.16 18.56
C THR A 212 8.38 6.02 19.04
N TRP A 213 7.73 4.88 18.82
CA TRP A 213 6.30 4.70 19.12
C TRP A 213 5.92 5.01 20.58
N GLU A 214 6.76 4.63 21.55
CA GLU A 214 6.53 4.91 22.98
C GLU A 214 6.51 6.41 23.31
N ASP A 215 7.14 7.25 22.48
CA ASP A 215 7.15 8.70 22.65
C ASP A 215 6.06 9.39 21.80
N VAL A 216 5.84 8.93 20.56
CA VAL A 216 4.95 9.59 19.59
C VAL A 216 3.48 9.28 19.87
N ILE A 217 3.14 8.04 20.24
CA ILE A 217 1.75 7.63 20.45
C ILE A 217 1.11 8.38 21.63
N PRO A 218 1.77 8.56 22.80
CA PRO A 218 1.21 9.35 23.89
C PRO A 218 0.91 10.80 23.51
N LEU A 219 1.66 11.40 22.58
CA LEU A 219 1.36 12.73 22.05
C LEU A 219 0.07 12.71 21.22
N ALA A 220 -0.09 11.73 20.32
CA ALA A 220 -1.31 11.55 19.54
C ALA A 220 -2.54 11.32 20.44
N VAL A 221 -2.40 10.54 21.52
CA VAL A 221 -3.45 10.33 22.54
C VAL A 221 -3.80 11.64 23.24
N LYS A 222 -2.77 12.36 23.73
CA LYS A 222 -2.96 13.57 24.53
C LYS A 222 -3.65 14.70 23.77
N TYR A 223 -3.32 14.87 22.49
CA TYR A 223 -3.83 15.96 21.65
C TYR A 223 -4.86 15.50 20.60
N ASP A 224 -5.40 14.28 20.76
CA ASP A 224 -6.43 13.67 19.89
C ASP A 224 -6.09 13.72 18.38
N HIS A 225 -4.86 13.36 18.04
CA HIS A 225 -4.42 13.22 16.65
C HIS A 225 -4.45 11.77 16.18
N ASN A 226 -4.57 11.59 14.87
CA ASN A 226 -4.27 10.32 14.23
C ASN A 226 -2.76 10.05 14.33
N CYS A 227 -2.37 8.78 14.31
CA CYS A 227 -0.97 8.38 14.30
C CYS A 227 -0.74 7.35 13.20
N LEU A 228 0.26 7.60 12.36
CA LEU A 228 0.71 6.64 11.37
C LEU A 228 1.76 5.71 12.00
N LEU A 229 1.46 4.41 12.00
CA LEU A 229 2.29 3.35 12.56
C LEU A 229 3.08 2.67 11.45
N TRP A 230 4.35 3.02 11.36
CA TRP A 230 5.24 2.56 10.29
C TRP A 230 5.94 1.24 10.63
N THR A 231 5.93 0.29 9.70
CA THR A 231 6.69 -0.95 9.77
C THR A 231 7.30 -1.31 8.41
N SER A 232 8.37 -2.11 8.43
CA SER A 232 9.11 -2.51 7.22
C SER A 232 8.60 -3.86 6.67
N LEU A 233 7.57 -3.84 5.82
CA LEU A 233 7.07 -4.98 5.05
C LEU A 233 6.82 -6.27 5.86
N ASP A 234 6.41 -6.14 7.12
CA ASP A 234 6.20 -7.29 7.99
C ASP A 234 4.86 -7.22 8.73
N LEU A 235 4.01 -8.21 8.44
CA LEU A 235 2.65 -8.28 8.96
C LEU A 235 2.61 -8.48 10.48
N ASN A 236 3.53 -9.27 11.03
CA ASN A 236 3.54 -9.57 12.46
C ASN A 236 4.00 -8.35 13.27
N ASN A 237 4.99 -7.61 12.76
CA ASN A 237 5.43 -6.36 13.32
C ASN A 237 4.31 -5.31 13.28
N GLN A 238 3.51 -5.26 12.21
CA GLN A 238 2.36 -4.36 12.15
C GLN A 238 1.29 -4.74 13.19
N ILE A 239 0.93 -6.03 13.31
CA ILE A 239 0.01 -6.49 14.35
C ILE A 239 0.51 -6.08 15.73
N LYS A 240 1.79 -6.33 16.02
CA LYS A 240 2.39 -5.98 17.31
C LYS A 240 2.32 -4.48 17.56
N MET A 241 2.75 -3.66 16.59
CA MET A 241 2.72 -2.20 16.71
C MET A 241 1.30 -1.67 16.93
N ASN A 242 0.31 -2.23 16.25
CA ASN A 242 -1.09 -1.84 16.43
C ASN A 242 -1.58 -2.18 17.86
N LYS A 243 -1.22 -3.36 18.40
CA LYS A 243 -1.54 -3.74 19.80
C LYS A 243 -0.88 -2.81 20.80
N ASP A 244 0.43 -2.60 20.63
CA ASP A 244 1.22 -1.70 21.47
C ASP A 244 0.58 -0.30 21.50
N ALA A 245 0.10 0.20 20.35
CA ALA A 245 -0.59 1.48 20.26
C ALA A 245 -1.92 1.53 21.03
N LEU A 246 -2.71 0.46 20.98
CA LEU A 246 -3.94 0.33 21.77
C LEU A 246 -3.65 0.27 23.27
N GLU A 247 -2.59 -0.43 23.67
CA GLU A 247 -2.15 -0.51 25.08
C GLU A 247 -1.70 0.84 25.63
N LEU A 248 -1.09 1.68 24.79
CA LEU A 248 -0.77 3.09 25.12
C LEU A 248 -1.99 4.02 25.07
N GLY A 249 -3.17 3.51 24.73
CA GLY A 249 -4.44 4.24 24.78
C GLY A 249 -4.82 4.95 23.48
N LEU A 250 -4.12 4.69 22.36
CA LEU A 250 -4.52 5.25 21.06
C LEU A 250 -5.86 4.64 20.63
N PRO A 251 -6.91 5.43 20.37
CA PRO A 251 -8.18 4.89 19.92
C PRO A 251 -8.06 4.19 18.55
N ARG A 252 -8.85 3.13 18.34
CA ARG A 252 -8.86 2.39 17.07
C ARG A 252 -9.12 3.27 15.84
N ASN A 253 -9.94 4.30 16.00
CA ASN A 253 -10.26 5.28 14.94
C ASN A 253 -9.19 6.39 14.78
N ARG A 254 -7.98 6.19 15.33
CA ARG A 254 -6.81 7.06 15.20
C ARG A 254 -5.59 6.37 14.58
N ILE A 255 -5.68 5.10 14.20
CA ILE A 255 -4.54 4.29 13.73
C ILE A 255 -4.52 4.18 12.20
N VAL A 256 -3.49 4.73 11.56
CA VAL A 256 -3.19 4.47 10.13
C VAL A 256 -1.96 3.58 10.04
N MET A 257 -2.00 2.50 9.27
CA MET A 257 -0.85 1.61 9.08
C MET A 257 0.00 2.09 7.89
N ASP A 258 1.32 2.07 8.01
CA ASP A 258 2.22 2.13 6.85
C ASP A 258 3.18 0.94 6.89
N PRO A 259 2.89 -0.15 6.16
CA PRO A 259 3.75 -1.31 6.11
C PRO A 259 4.88 -1.15 5.07
N THR A 260 5.23 0.08 4.69
CA THR A 260 6.19 0.46 3.65
C THR A 260 5.70 0.25 2.22
N CYS A 261 5.73 1.32 1.42
CA CYS A 261 5.51 1.28 -0.03
C CYS A 261 6.84 1.29 -0.78
N ALA A 262 7.21 0.16 -1.38
CA ALA A 262 8.31 0.08 -2.33
C ALA A 262 7.87 0.61 -3.70
N THR A 263 8.82 1.14 -4.48
CA THR A 263 8.56 1.70 -5.82
C THR A 263 8.55 0.61 -6.91
N LEU A 264 7.87 0.90 -8.03
CA LEU A 264 7.79 0.04 -9.20
C LEU A 264 9.20 -0.34 -9.68
N GLY A 265 9.44 -1.64 -9.86
CA GLY A 265 10.75 -2.18 -10.24
C GLY A 265 11.74 -2.36 -9.09
N TYR A 266 11.37 -1.96 -7.86
CA TYR A 266 12.23 -2.01 -6.67
C TYR A 266 11.51 -2.65 -5.47
N GLY A 267 10.69 -3.68 -5.72
CA GLY A 267 10.05 -4.47 -4.67
C GLY A 267 8.58 -4.14 -4.39
N MET A 268 7.91 -3.39 -5.28
CA MET A 268 6.48 -3.07 -5.18
C MET A 268 5.61 -4.32 -5.00
N GLU A 269 5.98 -5.46 -5.59
CA GLU A 269 5.29 -6.73 -5.45
C GLU A 269 5.21 -7.25 -4.00
N TYR A 270 6.22 -6.92 -3.18
CA TYR A 270 6.22 -7.23 -1.75
C TYR A 270 5.24 -6.33 -0.99
N SER A 271 5.28 -5.01 -1.24
CA SER A 271 4.29 -4.07 -0.67
C SER A 271 2.87 -4.47 -1.06
N PHE A 272 2.63 -4.74 -2.34
CA PHE A 272 1.33 -5.15 -2.87
C PHE A 272 0.80 -6.40 -2.14
N SER A 273 1.64 -7.43 -2.01
CA SER A 273 1.26 -8.67 -1.35
C SER A 273 0.96 -8.46 0.14
N ILE A 274 1.75 -7.63 0.83
CA ILE A 274 1.50 -7.28 2.24
C ILE A 274 0.19 -6.50 2.39
N TYR A 275 -0.07 -5.52 1.52
CA TYR A 275 -1.28 -4.70 1.56
C TYR A 275 -2.52 -5.57 1.32
N GLN A 276 -2.45 -6.49 0.36
CA GLN A 276 -3.53 -7.43 0.08
C GLN A 276 -3.79 -8.34 1.28
N ARG A 277 -2.75 -8.92 1.88
CA ARG A 277 -2.88 -9.81 3.04
C ARG A 277 -3.49 -9.09 4.24
N MET A 278 -3.03 -7.88 4.55
CA MET A 278 -3.57 -7.08 5.65
C MET A 278 -5.02 -6.70 5.39
N ARG A 279 -5.34 -6.23 4.18
CA ARG A 279 -6.70 -5.86 3.81
C ARG A 279 -7.66 -7.04 3.92
N VAL A 280 -7.29 -8.18 3.36
CA VAL A 280 -8.13 -9.39 3.40
C VAL A 280 -8.28 -9.89 4.84
N ALA A 281 -7.21 -9.92 5.63
CA ALA A 281 -7.28 -10.32 7.04
C ALA A 281 -8.26 -9.42 7.82
N GLY A 282 -8.14 -8.10 7.71
CA GLY A 282 -9.04 -7.16 8.36
C GLY A 282 -10.51 -7.32 7.96
N LEU A 283 -10.78 -7.56 6.67
CA LEU A 283 -12.13 -7.84 6.16
C LEU A 283 -12.68 -9.22 6.57
N LEU A 284 -11.80 -10.17 6.88
CA LEU A 284 -12.17 -11.50 7.41
C LEU A 284 -12.25 -11.54 8.94
N GLY A 285 -12.10 -10.40 9.62
CA GLY A 285 -12.32 -10.27 11.06
C GLY A 285 -11.05 -10.20 11.92
N GLU A 286 -9.86 -10.08 11.32
CA GLU A 286 -8.63 -9.78 12.07
C GLU A 286 -8.63 -8.31 12.50
N GLU A 287 -9.13 -8.05 13.71
CA GLU A 287 -9.27 -6.69 14.24
C GLU A 287 -7.94 -5.95 14.36
N ASP A 288 -6.82 -6.65 14.57
CA ASP A 288 -5.51 -6.02 14.70
C ASP A 288 -4.95 -5.53 13.35
N LEU A 289 -5.59 -5.89 12.24
CA LEU A 289 -5.26 -5.42 10.88
C LEU A 289 -6.42 -4.66 10.23
N ALA A 290 -7.49 -4.40 10.97
CA ALA A 290 -8.69 -3.75 10.47
C ALA A 290 -8.56 -2.22 10.43
N TYR A 291 -7.45 -1.68 9.94
CA TYR A 291 -7.15 -0.24 9.87
C TYR A 291 -6.86 0.21 8.44
N PRO A 292 -7.05 1.51 8.10
CA PRO A 292 -6.61 2.07 6.82
C PRO A 292 -5.10 1.93 6.64
N ILE A 293 -4.67 1.77 5.37
CA ILE A 293 -3.27 1.67 4.98
C ILE A 293 -2.88 2.92 4.21
N SER A 294 -1.80 3.57 4.64
CA SER A 294 -1.08 4.60 3.90
C SER A 294 0.04 3.96 3.08
N GLY A 295 0.31 4.52 1.90
CA GLY A 295 1.45 4.13 1.08
C GLY A 295 2.16 5.36 0.54
N GLY A 296 3.44 5.50 0.83
CA GLY A 296 4.29 6.57 0.30
C GLY A 296 4.59 6.40 -1.19
N THR A 297 3.63 6.68 -2.06
CA THR A 297 3.77 6.56 -3.52
C THR A 297 4.85 7.46 -4.09
N THR A 298 5.16 8.59 -3.42
CA THR A 298 6.24 9.52 -3.82
C THR A 298 7.63 8.91 -3.81
N ASN A 299 7.82 7.74 -3.15
CA ASN A 299 9.01 6.89 -3.29
C ASN A 299 9.29 6.50 -4.75
N ALA A 300 8.29 6.58 -5.63
CA ALA A 300 8.44 6.46 -7.08
C ALA A 300 9.56 7.33 -7.64
N TRP A 301 9.68 8.56 -7.14
CA TRP A 301 10.69 9.52 -7.58
C TRP A 301 12.11 9.22 -7.08
N GLY A 302 12.30 8.19 -6.25
CA GLY A 302 13.61 7.62 -5.96
C GLY A 302 14.14 6.71 -7.06
N ALA A 303 13.26 6.12 -7.88
CA ALA A 303 13.63 5.24 -8.99
C ALA A 303 14.32 6.05 -10.10
N ARG A 304 15.46 5.57 -10.59
CA ARG A 304 16.19 6.24 -11.68
C ARG A 304 15.35 6.37 -12.95
N GLU A 305 14.46 5.42 -13.19
CA GLU A 305 13.52 5.40 -14.30
C GLU A 305 12.48 6.52 -14.20
N ALA A 306 12.28 7.14 -13.03
CA ALA A 306 11.41 8.30 -12.86
C ALA A 306 12.13 9.64 -13.15
N TRP A 307 13.38 9.80 -12.70
CA TRP A 307 14.06 11.10 -12.72
C TRP A 307 15.21 11.23 -13.73
N MET A 308 15.80 10.12 -14.20
CA MET A 308 16.96 10.14 -15.09
C MET A 308 16.60 10.71 -16.46
N SER A 309 17.47 11.61 -16.93
CA SER A 309 17.33 12.31 -18.20
C SER A 309 17.44 11.36 -19.39
N GLU A 310 16.56 11.52 -20.36
CA GLU A 310 16.62 10.86 -21.67
C GLU A 310 17.95 11.10 -22.42
N LYS A 311 18.72 12.13 -22.06
CA LYS A 311 20.08 12.34 -22.60
C LYS A 311 21.08 11.27 -22.16
N GLN A 312 20.85 10.65 -21.00
CA GLN A 312 21.69 9.57 -20.47
C GLN A 312 21.16 8.18 -20.89
N VAL A 313 19.84 8.06 -21.01
CA VAL A 313 19.11 6.81 -21.29
C VAL A 313 18.04 7.05 -22.37
N PRO A 314 18.45 7.29 -23.64
CA PRO A 314 17.52 7.65 -24.71
C PRO A 314 16.45 6.59 -25.00
N GLU A 315 16.76 5.32 -24.75
CA GLU A 315 15.89 4.17 -24.98
C GLU A 315 14.68 4.12 -24.03
N TRP A 316 14.71 4.82 -22.90
CA TRP A 316 13.57 4.90 -21.97
C TRP A 316 12.55 5.97 -22.40
N GLY A 317 12.86 6.80 -23.39
CA GLY A 317 11.99 7.91 -23.79
C GLY A 317 11.96 9.05 -22.78
N LEU A 318 11.04 10.00 -23.00
CA LEU A 318 11.06 11.31 -22.34
C LEU A 318 10.69 11.21 -20.85
N ARG A 319 11.54 11.77 -19.98
CA ARG A 319 11.31 11.73 -18.52
C ARG A 319 10.03 12.45 -18.08
N GLN A 320 9.57 13.45 -18.85
CA GLN A 320 8.35 14.20 -18.54
C GLN A 320 7.08 13.33 -18.54
N TYR A 321 7.12 12.20 -19.26
CA TYR A 321 6.04 11.21 -19.26
C TYR A 321 6.34 10.07 -18.30
N ARG A 322 7.57 9.55 -18.30
CA ARG A 322 7.96 8.43 -17.44
C ARG A 322 7.83 8.74 -15.96
N GLY A 323 8.32 9.91 -15.51
CA GLY A 323 8.30 10.29 -14.09
C GLY A 323 6.91 10.19 -13.48
N PRO A 324 5.92 10.94 -14.00
CA PRO A 324 4.55 10.86 -13.51
C PRO A 324 3.93 9.47 -13.65
N ILE A 325 4.18 8.75 -14.75
CA ILE A 325 3.67 7.38 -14.94
C ILE A 325 4.27 6.39 -13.93
N TRP A 326 5.47 6.64 -13.42
CA TRP A 326 6.10 5.78 -12.42
C TRP A 326 5.47 5.92 -11.02
N GLU A 327 4.84 7.07 -10.76
CA GLU A 327 4.16 7.38 -9.50
C GLU A 327 2.70 6.90 -9.45
N VAL A 328 2.01 6.91 -10.61
CA VAL A 328 0.61 6.48 -10.78
C VAL A 328 0.49 4.96 -10.81
#